data_AF-A0A151ZIB1-F1
#
_entry.id   AF-A0A151ZIB1-F1
#
_cell.length_a   1.000
_cell.length_b   1.000
_cell.length_c   1.000
_cell.angle_alpha   90.00
_cell.angle_beta   90.00
_cell.angle_gamma   90.00
#
_symmetry.space_group_name_H-M   'P 1'
#
loop_
_entity.id
_entity.type
_entity.pdbx_description
1 polymer ?
#
loop_
_entity_poly.entity_id
_entity_poly.type
_entity_poly.pdbx_seq_one_letter_code
_entity_poly.pdbx_strand_id
1 'polypeptide(L)'
;MIKQNIQQSPLPQSPQLQSFGVRSSDLAVEDQFLKRLESIGQTAPNEAIKKEFINKEIPSINKLFTRFLKNRKKMIDWDKIKPPPQEMVLNYKDLPACSHDERAKLASKLAVLKLNGGLGTTMGCTGPKSVIEVRSEKTFLDLTVQQIKEMNEKFNIRVPLVLMNSFNTHHETGKIIQKYKYSDVKIHSFNQSRFPRILKDNLMPVPEKLFGDDAEWYPPGHGDVFFALQNSGLLETLLNEGKEYLFISNVDNLGADVDFNILQTMDQNKCEYIMEVTNKTRADVKGGTLIDYEGKAKLLEIAQVPSNKVEEFKSIKKFKIFNTNNIWVNLKAIDRVLKENLLDDMDIIINPKVADGKSILQLEIAAGAAIQFFNNARGVNVPRSRFLPVKSTSDLFIVQSNLYSLENGSLQMNKNRPFTAVPLVKLGDNFKKVSDYQARLKGIPDILELDQLTVSGDVTFGANVVLKGTVIIVANHGSRIDIPEGSIFENKVISGNLRILDQ
;
A
#
# COMPACT_ATOMS: atom_id res chain seq x y z
N MET A 1 55.15 11.23 53.06
CA MET A 1 53.90 12.02 53.17
C MET A 1 52.79 11.25 52.47
N ILE A 2 51.75 10.92 53.21
CA ILE A 2 50.58 10.14 52.81
C ILE A 2 49.65 11.01 51.96
N LYS A 3 49.05 10.44 50.90
CA LYS A 3 47.68 10.76 50.47
C LYS A 3 47.15 9.63 49.58
N GLN A 4 46.23 8.83 50.14
CA GLN A 4 45.34 7.93 49.40
C GLN A 4 44.15 8.75 48.87
N ASN A 5 43.79 8.58 47.60
CA ASN A 5 42.51 9.02 47.04
C ASN A 5 41.71 7.78 46.65
N ILE A 6 40.64 7.50 47.39
CA ILE A 6 39.62 6.51 47.04
C ILE A 6 38.51 7.26 46.29
N GLN A 7 38.37 7.01 44.99
CA GLN A 7 37.17 7.38 44.24
C GLN A 7 36.30 6.12 44.10
N GLN A 8 35.14 6.15 44.76
CA GLN A 8 34.13 5.09 44.70
C GLN A 8 33.54 5.02 43.28
N SER A 9 33.65 3.86 42.65
CA SER A 9 32.85 3.50 41.48
C SER A 9 31.42 3.12 41.94
N PRO A 10 30.36 3.60 41.27
CA PRO A 10 29.01 3.19 41.61
C PRO A 10 28.80 1.72 41.23
N LEU A 11 28.25 0.94 42.16
CA LEU A 11 27.90 -0.46 41.97
C LEU A 11 26.98 -0.65 40.74
N PRO A 12 27.21 -1.68 39.91
CA PRO A 12 26.34 -1.97 38.76
C PRO A 12 24.95 -2.37 39.25
N GLN A 13 23.92 -1.59 38.89
CA GLN A 13 22.53 -1.92 39.16
C GLN A 13 22.09 -3.13 38.33
N SER A 14 21.39 -4.07 38.97
CA SER A 14 20.96 -5.32 38.33
C SER A 14 19.99 -5.07 37.15
N PRO A 15 20.07 -5.87 36.06
CA PRO A 15 19.16 -5.75 34.91
C PRO A 15 17.68 -5.86 35.27
N GLN A 16 17.36 -6.56 36.37
CA GLN A 16 16.01 -6.70 36.88
C GLN A 16 15.44 -5.36 37.38
N LEU A 17 16.20 -4.55 38.10
CA LEU A 17 15.76 -3.23 38.58
C LEU A 17 15.48 -2.24 37.43
N GLN A 18 16.26 -2.29 36.34
CA GLN A 18 15.99 -1.49 35.13
C GLN A 18 14.68 -1.91 34.44
N SER A 19 14.35 -3.20 34.41
CA SER A 19 13.10 -3.69 33.83
C SER A 19 11.85 -3.31 34.64
N PHE A 20 11.97 -3.21 35.96
CA PHE A 20 10.88 -2.77 36.86
C PHE A 20 10.62 -1.26 36.76
N GLY A 21 11.67 -0.43 36.73
CA GLY A 21 11.52 1.03 36.60
C GLY A 21 10.95 1.47 35.24
N VAL A 22 11.28 0.76 34.15
CA VAL A 22 10.73 1.03 32.81
C VAL A 22 9.27 0.59 32.70
N ARG A 23 8.89 -0.53 33.34
CA ARG A 23 7.48 -0.96 33.39
C ARG A 23 6.60 0.03 34.16
N SER A 24 7.09 0.62 35.26
CA SER A 24 6.29 1.61 36.00
C SER A 24 6.13 2.93 35.26
N SER A 25 7.14 3.37 34.48
CA SER A 25 7.05 4.59 33.67
C SER A 25 6.13 4.42 32.47
N ASP A 26 6.17 3.28 31.79
CA ASP A 26 5.34 3.05 30.60
C ASP A 26 3.86 2.91 30.95
N LEU A 27 3.54 2.31 32.10
CA LEU A 27 2.16 2.29 32.65
C LEU A 27 1.65 3.70 32.95
N ALA A 28 2.47 4.56 33.55
CA ALA A 28 2.08 5.95 33.83
C ALA A 28 1.84 6.76 32.53
N VAL A 29 2.63 6.52 31.49
CA VAL A 29 2.45 7.14 30.16
C VAL A 29 1.16 6.63 29.52
N GLU A 30 0.88 5.33 29.60
CA GLU A 30 -0.35 4.72 29.09
C GLU A 30 -1.60 5.29 29.79
N ASP A 31 -1.58 5.41 31.12
CA ASP A 31 -2.68 6.01 31.90
C ASP A 31 -2.93 7.47 31.52
N GLN A 32 -1.86 8.25 31.31
CA GLN A 32 -1.97 9.64 30.87
C GLN A 32 -2.52 9.74 29.44
N PHE A 33 -2.07 8.87 28.55
CA PHE A 33 -2.54 8.78 27.18
C PHE A 33 -4.05 8.49 27.14
N LEU A 34 -4.50 7.51 27.93
CA LEU A 34 -5.92 7.15 28.05
C LEU A 34 -6.76 8.31 28.60
N LYS A 35 -6.31 8.97 29.68
CA LYS A 35 -7.00 10.16 30.22
C LYS A 35 -7.11 11.28 29.19
N ARG A 36 -6.09 11.49 28.36
CA ARG A 36 -6.14 12.48 27.28
C ARG A 36 -7.16 12.09 26.21
N LEU A 37 -7.24 10.81 25.82
CA LEU A 37 -8.28 10.33 24.91
C LEU A 37 -9.68 10.51 25.49
N GLU A 38 -9.90 10.21 26.76
CA GLU A 38 -11.19 10.43 27.42
C GLU A 38 -11.57 11.91 27.43
N SER A 39 -10.62 12.80 27.70
CA SER A 39 -10.82 14.25 27.61
C SER A 39 -11.20 14.70 26.20
N ILE A 40 -10.58 14.13 25.16
CA ILE A 40 -10.95 14.38 23.76
C ILE A 40 -12.38 13.91 23.52
N GLY A 41 -12.76 12.74 24.02
CA GLY A 41 -14.13 12.20 23.92
C GLY A 41 -15.19 13.10 24.55
N GLN A 42 -14.87 13.86 25.61
CA GLN A 42 -15.79 14.84 26.21
C GLN A 42 -16.15 16.01 25.28
N THR A 43 -15.37 16.24 24.23
CA THR A 43 -15.64 17.30 23.23
C THR A 43 -16.57 16.85 22.10
N ALA A 44 -17.11 15.62 22.17
CA ALA A 44 -18.05 15.10 21.19
C ALA A 44 -19.34 15.96 21.12
N PRO A 45 -19.92 16.14 19.92
CA PRO A 45 -21.07 17.02 19.72
C PRO A 45 -22.38 16.45 20.28
N ASN A 46 -22.44 15.13 20.56
CA ASN A 46 -23.57 14.48 21.19
C ASN A 46 -23.14 13.18 21.91
N GLU A 47 -24.01 12.68 22.78
CA GLU A 47 -23.76 11.49 23.60
C GLU A 47 -23.63 10.19 22.78
N ALA A 48 -24.25 10.10 21.60
CA ALA A 48 -24.11 8.92 20.75
C ALA A 48 -22.67 8.78 20.22
N ILE A 49 -22.13 9.86 19.66
CA ILE A 49 -20.75 9.91 19.16
C ILE A 49 -19.75 9.74 20.31
N LYS A 50 -20.01 10.35 21.46
CA LYS A 50 -19.20 10.16 22.66
C LYS A 50 -19.11 8.70 23.08
N LYS A 51 -20.26 8.01 23.16
CA LYS A 51 -20.33 6.57 23.50
C LYS A 51 -19.61 5.72 22.46
N GLU A 52 -19.75 6.04 21.17
CA GLU A 52 -19.04 5.33 20.11
C GLU A 52 -17.52 5.48 20.24
N PHE A 53 -17.03 6.70 20.42
CA PHE A 53 -15.61 6.97 20.58
C PHE A 53 -15.04 6.27 21.82
N ILE A 54 -15.71 6.38 22.97
CA ILE A 54 -15.26 5.79 24.24
C ILE A 54 -15.30 4.25 24.20
N ASN A 55 -16.35 3.66 23.63
CA ASN A 55 -16.55 2.21 23.72
C ASN A 55 -15.89 1.43 22.57
N LYS A 56 -15.62 2.06 21.42
CA LYS A 56 -15.06 1.38 20.24
C LYS A 56 -13.68 1.90 19.84
N GLU A 57 -13.53 3.23 19.70
CA GLU A 57 -12.28 3.81 19.17
C GLU A 57 -11.17 3.84 20.22
N ILE A 58 -11.45 4.30 21.44
CA ILE A 58 -10.45 4.36 22.52
C ILE A 58 -9.81 3.00 22.80
N PRO A 59 -10.57 1.88 22.96
CA PRO A 59 -9.95 0.57 23.17
C PRO A 59 -9.03 0.16 22.03
N SER A 60 -9.41 0.44 20.78
CA SER A 60 -8.63 0.12 19.59
C SER A 60 -7.33 0.94 19.53
N ILE A 61 -7.42 2.25 19.82
CA ILE A 61 -6.26 3.16 19.87
C ILE A 61 -5.31 2.74 20.99
N ASN A 62 -5.86 2.51 22.20
CA ASN A 62 -5.07 2.15 23.36
C ASN A 62 -4.34 0.83 23.13
N LYS A 63 -5.01 -0.18 22.58
CA LYS A 63 -4.42 -1.49 22.25
C LYS A 63 -3.17 -1.37 21.37
N LEU A 64 -3.22 -0.52 20.32
CA LEU A 64 -2.06 -0.27 19.47
C LEU A 64 -0.94 0.47 20.24
N PHE A 65 -1.31 1.45 21.06
CA PHE A 65 -0.36 2.24 21.85
C PHE A 65 0.35 1.41 22.94
N THR A 66 -0.38 0.59 23.70
CA THR A 66 0.16 -0.38 24.67
C THR A 66 1.17 -1.29 23.99
N ARG A 67 0.84 -1.80 22.80
CA ARG A 67 1.72 -2.66 22.02
C ARG A 67 2.97 -1.93 21.56
N PHE A 68 2.86 -0.68 21.14
CA PHE A 68 4.00 0.16 20.81
C PHE A 68 4.93 0.33 22.02
N LEU A 69 4.41 0.67 23.20
CA LEU A 69 5.24 0.81 24.40
C LEU A 69 5.99 -0.49 24.75
N LYS A 70 5.30 -1.64 24.66
CA LYS A 70 5.88 -2.97 24.90
C LYS A 70 6.94 -3.36 23.86
N ASN A 71 6.72 -3.04 22.58
CA ASN A 71 7.51 -3.58 21.46
C ASN A 71 8.46 -2.57 20.80
N ARG A 72 8.49 -1.29 21.20
CA ARG A 72 9.31 -0.24 20.55
C ARG A 72 10.82 -0.52 20.53
N LYS A 73 11.32 -1.48 21.33
CA LYS A 73 12.72 -1.92 21.36
C LYS A 73 12.92 -3.34 20.80
N LYS A 74 11.86 -4.03 20.38
CA LYS A 74 11.93 -5.39 19.87
C LYS A 74 12.49 -5.37 18.45
N MET A 75 13.67 -5.93 18.26
CA MET A 75 14.24 -6.21 16.94
C MET A 75 14.06 -7.69 16.61
N ILE A 76 13.97 -8.01 15.33
CA ILE A 76 13.98 -9.40 14.89
C ILE A 76 15.36 -10.01 15.17
N ASP A 77 15.38 -11.24 15.66
CA ASP A 77 16.61 -12.01 15.76
C ASP A 77 17.04 -12.44 14.35
N TRP A 78 18.10 -11.81 13.83
CA TRP A 78 18.54 -11.99 12.45
C TRP A 78 19.01 -13.42 12.15
N ASP A 79 19.58 -14.11 13.13
CA ASP A 79 20.17 -15.44 12.95
C ASP A 79 19.12 -16.54 12.82
N LYS A 80 17.88 -16.25 13.21
CA LYS A 80 16.72 -17.15 13.02
C LYS A 80 16.07 -17.02 11.64
N ILE A 81 16.44 -16.01 10.84
CA ILE A 81 15.86 -15.78 9.52
C ILE A 81 16.37 -16.83 8.54
N LYS A 82 15.45 -17.56 7.91
CA LYS A 82 15.75 -18.52 6.85
C LYS A 82 15.13 -18.09 5.53
N PRO A 83 15.76 -18.41 4.38
CA PRO A 83 15.09 -18.32 3.09
C PRO A 83 13.79 -19.14 3.12
N PRO A 84 12.68 -18.64 2.56
CA PRO A 84 11.45 -19.40 2.52
C PRO A 84 11.67 -20.67 1.66
N PRO A 85 11.24 -21.84 2.12
CA PRO A 85 11.38 -23.07 1.36
C PRO A 85 10.42 -23.08 0.15
N GLN A 86 10.63 -23.97 -0.82
CA GLN A 86 9.90 -23.96 -2.11
C GLN A 86 8.39 -24.17 -1.92
N GLU A 87 7.99 -24.97 -0.94
CA GLU A 87 6.60 -25.16 -0.60
C GLU A 87 5.98 -23.88 -0.02
N MET A 88 6.74 -23.04 0.70
CA MET A 88 6.22 -21.80 1.28
C MET A 88 5.97 -20.74 0.22
N VAL A 89 6.81 -20.66 -0.83
CA VAL A 89 6.64 -19.73 -1.95
C VAL A 89 6.52 -20.50 -3.25
N LEU A 90 5.28 -20.71 -3.68
CA LEU A 90 4.95 -21.38 -4.93
C LEU A 90 5.31 -20.50 -6.12
N ASN A 91 5.71 -21.10 -7.22
CA ASN A 91 5.96 -20.38 -8.46
C ASN A 91 4.67 -20.33 -9.30
N TYR A 92 4.28 -19.15 -9.76
CA TYR A 92 3.04 -18.96 -10.51
C TYR A 92 2.93 -19.85 -11.76
N LYS A 93 4.06 -20.11 -12.43
CA LYS A 93 4.10 -20.94 -13.64
C LYS A 93 3.73 -22.40 -13.40
N ASP A 94 3.89 -22.86 -12.17
CA ASP A 94 3.68 -24.26 -11.77
C ASP A 94 2.28 -24.46 -11.19
N LEU A 95 1.46 -23.40 -11.09
CA LEU A 95 0.09 -23.50 -10.59
C LEU A 95 -0.83 -24.20 -11.61
N PRO A 96 -1.75 -25.05 -11.16
CA PRO A 96 -2.69 -25.72 -12.03
C PRO A 96 -3.61 -24.70 -12.72
N ALA A 97 -3.82 -24.86 -14.02
CA ALA A 97 -4.77 -24.06 -14.76
C ALA A 97 -6.19 -24.33 -14.24
N CYS A 98 -6.93 -23.27 -13.92
CA CYS A 98 -8.30 -23.37 -13.46
C CYS A 98 -9.26 -23.53 -14.63
N SER A 99 -10.07 -24.59 -14.61
CA SER A 99 -11.09 -24.90 -15.63
C SER A 99 -12.22 -23.87 -15.60
N HIS A 100 -12.98 -23.75 -16.69
CA HIS A 100 -14.08 -22.76 -16.76
C HIS A 100 -15.13 -22.97 -15.66
N ASP A 101 -15.53 -24.22 -15.40
CA ASP A 101 -16.53 -24.55 -14.39
C ASP A 101 -16.05 -24.23 -12.97
N GLU A 102 -14.78 -24.53 -12.67
CA GLU A 102 -14.21 -24.23 -11.35
C GLU A 102 -14.04 -22.71 -11.16
N ARG A 103 -13.76 -21.94 -12.22
CA ARG A 103 -13.74 -20.47 -12.15
C ARG A 103 -15.10 -19.92 -11.73
N ALA A 104 -16.18 -20.35 -12.38
CA ALA A 104 -17.53 -19.88 -12.05
C ALA A 104 -17.89 -20.19 -10.57
N LYS A 105 -17.57 -21.40 -10.12
CA LYS A 105 -17.77 -21.83 -8.72
C LYS A 105 -16.94 -21.00 -7.74
N LEU A 106 -15.64 -20.83 -7.98
CA LEU A 106 -14.76 -20.05 -7.09
C LEU A 106 -15.14 -18.57 -7.07
N ALA A 107 -15.52 -18.01 -8.22
CA ALA A 107 -15.93 -16.62 -8.32
C ALA A 107 -17.22 -16.35 -7.52
N SER A 108 -18.15 -17.30 -7.44
CA SER A 108 -19.34 -17.18 -6.59
C SER A 108 -19.01 -16.97 -5.11
N LYS A 109 -17.88 -17.51 -4.65
CA LYS A 109 -17.35 -17.43 -3.27
C LYS A 109 -16.40 -16.24 -3.05
N LEU A 110 -16.07 -15.48 -4.09
CA LEU A 110 -15.09 -14.40 -4.03
C LEU A 110 -15.75 -13.06 -3.71
N ALA A 111 -15.06 -12.24 -2.93
CA ALA A 111 -15.22 -10.79 -2.81
C ALA A 111 -13.89 -10.10 -3.16
N VAL A 112 -13.97 -8.92 -3.79
CA VAL A 112 -12.78 -8.13 -4.16
C VAL A 112 -12.74 -6.87 -3.30
N LEU A 113 -11.64 -6.61 -2.62
CA LEU A 113 -11.41 -5.41 -1.81
C LEU A 113 -10.27 -4.57 -2.40
N LYS A 114 -10.55 -3.30 -2.64
CA LYS A 114 -9.53 -2.30 -3.00
C LYS A 114 -9.24 -1.38 -1.83
N LEU A 115 -7.95 -1.25 -1.49
CA LEU A 115 -7.45 -0.29 -0.53
C LEU A 115 -7.52 1.11 -1.16
N ASN A 116 -8.43 1.93 -0.67
CA ASN A 116 -8.79 3.25 -1.22
C ASN A 116 -8.58 4.40 -0.21
N GLY A 117 -7.82 4.16 0.86
CA GLY A 117 -7.56 5.18 1.89
C GLY A 117 -6.57 6.27 1.49
N GLY A 118 -5.85 6.09 0.38
CA GLY A 118 -4.78 6.99 -0.07
C GLY A 118 -5.27 8.18 -0.88
N LEU A 119 -4.66 9.34 -0.63
CA LEU A 119 -4.87 10.56 -1.41
C LEU A 119 -3.92 10.64 -2.61
N GLY A 120 -4.34 11.38 -3.64
CA GLY A 120 -3.52 11.70 -4.81
C GLY A 120 -2.54 12.87 -4.60
N THR A 121 -2.23 13.26 -3.36
CA THR A 121 -1.47 14.48 -3.04
C THR A 121 -0.06 14.48 -3.61
N THR A 122 0.60 13.32 -3.70
CA THR A 122 1.93 13.19 -4.32
C THR A 122 1.92 13.58 -5.80
N MET A 123 0.77 13.44 -6.45
CA MET A 123 0.51 13.79 -7.84
C MET A 123 -0.28 15.10 -7.97
N GLY A 124 -0.41 15.88 -6.88
CA GLY A 124 -1.08 17.18 -6.86
C GLY A 124 -2.61 17.14 -6.85
N CYS A 125 -3.24 15.98 -6.67
CA CYS A 125 -4.70 15.84 -6.59
C CYS A 125 -5.19 15.94 -5.14
N THR A 126 -6.33 16.61 -4.93
CA THR A 126 -6.94 16.82 -3.59
C THR A 126 -7.86 15.68 -3.15
N GLY A 127 -8.29 14.81 -4.07
CA GLY A 127 -9.21 13.71 -3.81
C GLY A 127 -8.56 12.32 -3.61
N PRO A 128 -9.41 11.27 -3.47
CA PRO A 128 -8.96 9.89 -3.44
C PRO A 128 -8.15 9.55 -4.68
N LYS A 129 -7.06 8.79 -4.52
CA LYS A 129 -6.20 8.44 -5.66
C LYS A 129 -6.93 7.64 -6.74
N SER A 130 -7.98 6.91 -6.37
CA SER A 130 -8.79 6.09 -7.26
C SER A 130 -9.50 6.86 -8.37
N VAL A 131 -9.62 8.18 -8.23
CA VAL A 131 -10.36 9.08 -9.15
C VAL A 131 -9.44 9.72 -10.19
N ILE A 132 -8.13 9.49 -10.09
CA ILE A 132 -7.19 9.97 -11.10
C ILE A 132 -7.45 9.22 -12.40
N GLU A 133 -7.60 9.98 -13.48
CA GLU A 133 -7.72 9.43 -14.83
C GLU A 133 -6.43 8.72 -15.24
N VAL A 134 -6.59 7.45 -15.59
CA VAL A 134 -5.49 6.59 -15.99
C VAL A 134 -5.42 6.53 -17.49
N ARG A 135 -6.53 6.21 -18.18
CA ARG A 135 -6.51 5.96 -19.62
C ARG A 135 -7.89 6.09 -20.23
N SER A 136 -8.00 6.71 -21.40
CA SER A 136 -9.27 6.84 -22.14
C SER A 136 -10.38 7.42 -21.25
N GLU A 137 -10.06 8.48 -20.49
CA GLU A 137 -10.98 9.16 -19.55
C GLU A 137 -11.51 8.25 -18.41
N LYS A 138 -10.93 7.06 -18.23
CA LYS A 138 -11.27 6.14 -17.14
C LYS A 138 -10.32 6.30 -15.97
N THR A 139 -10.90 6.39 -14.78
CA THR A 139 -10.17 6.39 -13.51
C THR A 139 -9.77 4.98 -13.08
N PHE A 140 -8.91 4.84 -12.05
CA PHE A 140 -8.62 3.51 -11.47
C PHE A 140 -9.88 2.77 -11.02
N LEU A 141 -10.84 3.51 -10.45
CA LEU A 141 -12.10 2.93 -10.01
C LEU A 141 -12.96 2.47 -11.19
N ASP A 142 -13.02 3.25 -12.28
CA ASP A 142 -13.74 2.86 -13.50
C ASP A 142 -13.19 1.55 -14.07
N LEU A 143 -11.86 1.42 -14.12
CA LEU A 143 -11.19 0.21 -14.60
C LEU A 143 -11.52 -1.00 -13.71
N THR A 144 -11.45 -0.84 -12.39
CA THR A 144 -11.79 -1.91 -11.44
C THR A 144 -13.25 -2.35 -11.59
N VAL A 145 -14.19 -1.40 -11.71
CA VAL A 145 -15.61 -1.71 -11.88
C VAL A 145 -15.84 -2.42 -13.22
N GLN A 146 -15.17 -1.99 -14.29
CA GLN A 146 -15.25 -2.65 -15.59
C GLN A 146 -14.76 -4.11 -15.52
N GLN A 147 -13.60 -4.37 -14.91
CA GLN A 147 -13.07 -5.73 -14.75
C GLN A 147 -14.05 -6.66 -14.04
N ILE A 148 -14.67 -6.19 -12.95
CA ILE A 148 -15.62 -6.98 -12.16
C ILE A 148 -16.93 -7.16 -12.93
N LYS A 149 -17.40 -6.13 -13.62
CA LYS A 149 -18.61 -6.20 -14.45
C LYS A 149 -18.46 -7.29 -15.52
N GLU A 150 -17.36 -7.29 -16.24
CA GLU A 150 -17.12 -8.27 -17.30
C GLU A 150 -16.93 -9.69 -16.74
N MET A 151 -16.32 -9.83 -15.57
CA MET A 151 -16.26 -11.11 -14.86
C MET A 151 -17.67 -11.59 -14.46
N ASN A 152 -18.52 -10.70 -13.95
CA ASN A 152 -19.90 -11.01 -13.58
C ASN A 152 -20.71 -11.47 -14.80
N GLU A 153 -20.62 -10.74 -15.92
CA GLU A 153 -21.28 -11.09 -17.18
C GLU A 153 -20.78 -12.45 -17.73
N LYS A 154 -19.47 -12.66 -17.72
CA LYS A 154 -18.84 -13.87 -18.27
C LYS A 154 -19.22 -15.15 -17.52
N PHE A 155 -19.36 -15.09 -16.20
CA PHE A 155 -19.64 -16.26 -15.37
C PHE A 155 -21.08 -16.29 -14.84
N ASN A 156 -21.91 -15.31 -15.18
CA ASN A 156 -23.28 -15.13 -14.67
C ASN A 156 -23.34 -15.16 -13.13
N ILE A 157 -22.53 -14.31 -12.50
CA ILE A 157 -22.38 -14.20 -11.05
C ILE A 157 -22.40 -12.74 -10.61
N ARG A 158 -22.43 -12.51 -9.29
CA ARG A 158 -22.28 -11.18 -8.70
C ARG A 158 -21.16 -11.17 -7.67
N VAL A 159 -19.96 -10.81 -8.10
CA VAL A 159 -18.82 -10.57 -7.22
C VAL A 159 -18.93 -9.16 -6.62
N PRO A 160 -18.99 -9.02 -5.28
CA PRO A 160 -19.01 -7.71 -4.65
C PRO A 160 -17.63 -7.05 -4.72
N LEU A 161 -17.63 -5.75 -5.01
CA LEU A 161 -16.49 -4.86 -4.86
C LEU A 161 -16.60 -4.14 -3.51
N VAL A 162 -15.53 -4.16 -2.73
CA VAL A 162 -15.44 -3.51 -1.43
C VAL A 162 -14.35 -2.44 -1.47
N LEU A 163 -14.68 -1.20 -1.10
CA LEU A 163 -13.73 -0.10 -1.01
C LEU A 163 -13.43 0.21 0.46
N MET A 164 -12.19 -0.03 0.88
CA MET A 164 -11.71 0.39 2.20
C MET A 164 -11.22 1.84 2.10
N ASN A 165 -12.04 2.77 2.56
CA ASN A 165 -11.75 4.20 2.52
C ASN A 165 -11.00 4.65 3.79
N SER A 166 -10.62 5.92 3.83
CA SER A 166 -10.18 6.65 5.02
C SER A 166 -11.11 7.85 5.23
N PHE A 167 -11.07 8.49 6.40
CA PHE A 167 -11.81 9.74 6.63
C PHE A 167 -11.46 10.82 5.59
N ASN A 168 -10.25 10.80 5.03
CA ASN A 168 -9.82 11.69 3.94
C ASN A 168 -10.48 11.41 2.58
N THR A 169 -11.00 10.20 2.36
CA THR A 169 -11.44 9.72 1.04
C THR A 169 -12.90 9.28 0.99
N HIS A 170 -13.50 8.99 2.14
CA HIS A 170 -14.81 8.34 2.24
C HIS A 170 -15.93 9.20 1.64
N HIS A 171 -15.99 10.49 1.97
CA HIS A 171 -17.04 11.39 1.47
C HIS A 171 -17.01 11.53 -0.06
N GLU A 172 -15.85 11.83 -0.63
CA GLU A 172 -15.70 11.98 -2.08
C GLU A 172 -15.93 10.65 -2.81
N THR A 173 -15.46 9.53 -2.26
CA THR A 173 -15.75 8.20 -2.81
C THR A 173 -17.26 7.92 -2.82
N GLY A 174 -17.97 8.29 -1.75
CA GLY A 174 -19.43 8.13 -1.63
C GLY A 174 -20.22 8.87 -2.71
N LYS A 175 -19.76 10.05 -3.15
CA LYS A 175 -20.35 10.78 -4.29
C LYS A 175 -20.10 10.06 -5.60
N ILE A 176 -18.88 9.56 -5.80
CA ILE A 176 -18.43 8.97 -7.07
C ILE A 176 -19.08 7.61 -7.31
N ILE A 177 -19.25 6.79 -6.26
CA ILE A 177 -19.88 5.47 -6.43
C ILE A 177 -21.33 5.54 -6.92
N GLN A 178 -22.01 6.69 -6.77
CA GLN A 178 -23.36 6.91 -7.32
C GLN A 178 -23.40 6.77 -8.84
N LYS A 179 -22.27 7.03 -9.54
CA LYS A 179 -22.11 6.78 -10.98
C LYS A 179 -22.41 5.33 -11.36
N TYR A 180 -22.14 4.38 -10.46
CA TYR A 180 -22.30 2.95 -10.70
C TYR A 180 -23.59 2.37 -10.13
N LYS A 181 -24.54 3.21 -9.67
CA LYS A 181 -25.79 2.75 -9.06
C LYS A 181 -26.59 1.80 -9.95
N TYR A 182 -26.51 1.96 -11.27
CA TYR A 182 -27.18 1.11 -12.26
C TYR A 182 -26.25 0.08 -12.91
N SER A 183 -25.03 -0.08 -12.39
CA SER A 183 -24.11 -1.15 -12.80
C SER A 183 -24.49 -2.46 -12.13
N ASP A 184 -24.24 -3.60 -12.78
CA ASP A 184 -24.43 -4.95 -12.20
C ASP A 184 -23.30 -5.35 -11.23
N VAL A 185 -22.58 -4.36 -10.70
CA VAL A 185 -21.52 -4.53 -9.71
C VAL A 185 -22.02 -4.02 -8.37
N LYS A 186 -22.12 -4.92 -7.39
CA LYS A 186 -22.47 -4.57 -6.01
C LYS A 186 -21.25 -3.93 -5.35
N ILE A 187 -21.30 -2.63 -5.13
CA ILE A 187 -20.21 -1.87 -4.49
C ILE A 187 -20.56 -1.59 -3.03
N HIS A 188 -19.73 -2.07 -2.13
CA HIS A 188 -19.70 -1.71 -0.72
C HIS A 188 -18.54 -0.76 -0.45
N SER A 189 -18.70 0.09 0.56
CA SER A 189 -17.59 0.88 1.09
C SER A 189 -17.69 0.98 2.59
N PHE A 190 -16.55 0.92 3.27
CA PHE A 190 -16.47 1.18 4.70
C PHE A 190 -15.28 2.10 4.98
N ASN A 191 -15.29 2.74 6.14
CA ASN A 191 -14.20 3.58 6.57
C ASN A 191 -13.25 2.79 7.46
N GLN A 192 -11.95 2.93 7.25
CA GLN A 192 -10.96 2.45 8.20
C GLN A 192 -10.91 3.35 9.44
N SER A 193 -10.27 2.86 10.49
CA SER A 193 -10.12 3.55 11.76
C SER A 193 -9.37 4.88 11.61
N ARG A 194 -9.63 5.84 12.52
CA ARG A 194 -9.00 7.16 12.56
C ARG A 194 -8.27 7.34 13.89
N PHE A 195 -6.94 7.34 13.88
CA PHE A 195 -6.13 7.38 15.10
C PHE A 195 -5.48 8.76 15.28
N PRO A 196 -5.29 9.22 16.53
CA PRO A 196 -4.67 10.51 16.81
C PRO A 196 -3.16 10.42 16.59
N ARG A 197 -2.58 11.39 15.88
CA ARG A 197 -1.11 11.53 15.83
C ARG A 197 -0.58 11.71 17.24
N ILE A 198 0.64 11.24 17.46
CA ILE A 198 1.25 11.22 18.79
C ILE A 198 2.45 12.18 18.79
N LEU A 199 2.55 13.08 19.76
CA LEU A 199 3.72 13.92 19.92
C LEU A 199 4.94 13.06 20.26
N LYS A 200 6.07 13.27 19.56
CA LYS A 200 7.27 12.46 19.78
C LYS A 200 7.88 12.69 21.17
N ASP A 201 7.78 13.91 21.69
CA ASP A 201 8.49 14.33 22.90
C ASP A 201 7.87 13.79 24.19
N ASN A 202 6.54 13.77 24.27
CA ASN A 202 5.80 13.36 25.48
C ASN A 202 4.84 12.18 25.25
N LEU A 203 4.79 11.63 24.03
CA LEU A 203 3.92 10.52 23.63
C LEU A 203 2.42 10.76 23.83
N MET A 204 1.98 12.01 23.92
CA MET A 204 0.56 12.35 24.07
C MET A 204 -0.15 12.51 22.71
N PRO A 205 -1.48 12.26 22.63
CA PRO A 205 -2.27 12.61 21.45
C PRO A 205 -2.12 14.10 21.11
N VAL A 206 -1.86 14.38 19.84
CA VAL A 206 -1.86 15.74 19.28
C VAL A 206 -3.25 16.41 19.38
N PRO A 207 -4.36 15.76 18.97
CA PRO A 207 -5.64 16.45 18.95
C PRO A 207 -6.13 16.81 20.34
N GLU A 208 -6.75 17.97 20.46
CA GLU A 208 -7.40 18.43 21.70
C GLU A 208 -8.91 18.20 21.69
N LYS A 209 -9.50 18.07 20.49
CA LYS A 209 -10.93 17.89 20.25
C LYS A 209 -11.17 16.71 19.32
N LEU A 210 -12.31 16.05 19.49
CA LEU A 210 -12.71 14.91 18.66
C LEU A 210 -12.98 15.33 17.21
N PHE A 211 -13.56 16.53 17.05
CA PHE A 211 -13.77 17.19 15.76
C PHE A 211 -12.99 18.50 15.79
N GLY A 212 -11.93 18.54 14.99
CA GLY A 212 -10.96 19.63 14.93
C GLY A 212 -10.22 19.57 13.60
N ASP A 213 -8.92 19.79 13.62
CA ASP A 213 -8.10 19.66 12.42
C ASP A 213 -7.84 18.18 12.10
N ASP A 214 -8.29 17.73 10.93
CA ASP A 214 -8.07 16.36 10.43
C ASP A 214 -6.58 16.06 10.22
N ALA A 215 -5.74 17.09 10.07
CA ALA A 215 -4.28 16.93 10.05
C ALA A 215 -3.72 16.45 11.40
N GLU A 216 -4.46 16.48 12.50
CA GLU A 216 -4.03 15.92 13.79
C GLU A 216 -4.29 14.40 13.87
N TRP A 217 -5.00 13.84 12.90
CA TRP A 217 -5.36 12.43 12.82
C TRP A 217 -4.64 11.73 11.66
N TYR A 218 -4.70 10.39 11.65
CA TYR A 218 -4.20 9.57 10.56
C TYR A 218 -4.91 8.20 10.50
N PRO A 219 -5.02 7.58 9.32
CA PRO A 219 -5.42 6.18 9.21
C PRO A 219 -4.25 5.27 9.64
N PRO A 220 -4.46 4.21 10.46
CA PRO A 220 -3.40 3.38 11.05
C PRO A 220 -2.78 2.36 10.08
N GLY A 221 -2.68 2.71 8.80
CA GLY A 221 -2.14 1.85 7.74
C GLY A 221 -3.11 0.78 7.27
N HIS A 222 -2.74 0.11 6.18
CA HIS A 222 -3.62 -0.86 5.51
C HIS A 222 -3.83 -2.16 6.29
N GLY A 223 -3.06 -2.45 7.34
CA GLY A 223 -3.31 -3.58 8.24
C GLY A 223 -4.58 -3.46 9.06
N ASP A 224 -5.15 -2.26 9.17
CA ASP A 224 -6.46 -2.03 9.80
C ASP A 224 -7.61 -2.67 9.01
N VAL A 225 -7.36 -3.14 7.78
CA VAL A 225 -8.37 -3.77 6.92
C VAL A 225 -9.16 -4.87 7.64
N PHE A 226 -8.50 -5.68 8.47
CA PHE A 226 -9.15 -6.79 9.17
C PHE A 226 -10.09 -6.29 10.27
N PHE A 227 -9.62 -5.36 11.11
CA PHE A 227 -10.40 -4.80 12.21
C PHE A 227 -11.56 -3.93 11.68
N ALA A 228 -11.29 -3.05 10.72
CA ALA A 228 -12.30 -2.17 10.15
C ALA A 228 -13.36 -2.96 9.35
N LEU A 229 -12.98 -4.05 8.66
CA LEU A 229 -13.96 -4.91 7.98
C LEU A 229 -14.91 -5.59 8.98
N GLN A 230 -14.39 -6.07 10.12
CA GLN A 230 -15.22 -6.63 11.20
C GLN A 230 -16.12 -5.56 11.83
N ASN A 231 -15.54 -4.41 12.22
CA ASN A 231 -16.27 -3.32 12.87
C ASN A 231 -17.38 -2.72 11.99
N SER A 232 -17.23 -2.79 10.67
CA SER A 232 -18.26 -2.35 9.72
C SER A 232 -19.46 -3.29 9.60
N GLY A 233 -19.38 -4.52 10.16
CA GLY A 233 -20.37 -5.58 9.95
C GLY A 233 -20.30 -6.23 8.56
N LEU A 234 -19.42 -5.75 7.67
CA LEU A 234 -19.32 -6.25 6.31
C LEU A 234 -18.67 -7.63 6.25
N LEU A 235 -17.78 -7.98 7.19
CA LEU A 235 -17.25 -9.34 7.31
C LEU A 235 -18.37 -10.37 7.47
N GLU A 236 -19.28 -10.12 8.42
CA GLU A 236 -20.45 -10.97 8.67
C GLU A 236 -21.40 -10.99 7.48
N THR A 237 -21.65 -9.83 6.86
CA THR A 237 -22.47 -9.72 5.65
C THR A 237 -21.93 -10.60 4.52
N LEU A 238 -20.63 -10.52 4.23
CA LEU A 238 -19.99 -11.32 3.18
C LEU A 238 -20.04 -12.82 3.49
N LEU A 239 -19.82 -13.21 4.74
CA LEU A 239 -19.94 -14.61 5.18
C LEU A 239 -21.37 -15.13 5.01
N ASN A 240 -22.38 -14.34 5.41
CA ASN A 240 -23.80 -14.69 5.25
C ASN A 240 -24.23 -14.77 3.79
N GLU A 241 -23.57 -14.01 2.90
CA GLU A 241 -23.74 -14.10 1.44
C GLU A 241 -23.01 -15.30 0.81
N GLY A 242 -22.39 -16.17 1.62
CA GLY A 242 -21.68 -17.37 1.16
C GLY A 242 -20.30 -17.08 0.57
N LYS A 243 -19.72 -15.90 0.81
CA LYS A 243 -18.36 -15.59 0.39
C LYS A 243 -17.36 -16.28 1.32
N GLU A 244 -16.32 -16.87 0.74
CA GLU A 244 -15.25 -17.56 1.47
C GLU A 244 -13.89 -16.88 1.32
N TYR A 245 -13.68 -16.15 0.22
CA TYR A 245 -12.39 -15.57 -0.13
C TYR A 245 -12.50 -14.06 -0.37
N LEU A 246 -11.47 -13.35 0.08
CA LEU A 246 -11.31 -11.92 -0.12
C LEU A 246 -9.99 -11.65 -0.85
N PHE A 247 -10.06 -11.00 -2.01
CA PHE A 247 -8.88 -10.53 -2.73
C PHE A 247 -8.63 -9.04 -2.42
N ILE A 248 -7.59 -8.75 -1.65
CA ILE A 248 -7.19 -7.41 -1.23
C ILE A 248 -6.07 -6.92 -2.14
N SER A 249 -6.21 -5.73 -2.71
CA SER A 249 -5.15 -5.07 -3.48
C SER A 249 -5.25 -3.55 -3.42
N ASN A 250 -4.18 -2.84 -3.77
CA ASN A 250 -4.22 -1.39 -3.87
C ASN A 250 -5.06 -0.96 -5.08
N VAL A 251 -5.86 0.10 -4.93
CA VAL A 251 -6.62 0.67 -6.06
C VAL A 251 -5.73 1.22 -7.17
N ASP A 252 -4.50 1.63 -6.82
CA ASP A 252 -3.52 2.17 -7.77
C ASP A 252 -2.61 1.11 -8.39
N ASN A 253 -2.83 -0.19 -8.13
CA ASN A 253 -2.17 -1.29 -8.82
C ASN A 253 -3.06 -1.82 -9.96
N LEU A 254 -2.72 -1.44 -11.19
CA LEU A 254 -3.48 -1.81 -12.40
C LEU A 254 -3.24 -3.25 -12.85
N GLY A 255 -2.24 -3.94 -12.28
CA GLY A 255 -1.99 -5.36 -12.54
C GLY A 255 -2.74 -6.30 -11.59
N ALA A 256 -3.40 -5.76 -10.56
CA ALA A 256 -4.06 -6.55 -9.53
C ALA A 256 -5.46 -7.02 -9.97
N ASP A 257 -5.49 -7.89 -10.97
CA ASP A 257 -6.71 -8.50 -11.51
C ASP A 257 -7.00 -9.83 -10.80
N VAL A 258 -8.24 -10.31 -10.83
CA VAL A 258 -8.61 -11.60 -10.23
C VAL A 258 -7.95 -12.75 -11.00
N ASP A 259 -7.13 -13.55 -10.31
CA ASP A 259 -6.49 -14.75 -10.85
C ASP A 259 -7.05 -16.03 -10.24
N PHE A 260 -7.72 -16.82 -11.07
CA PHE A 260 -8.36 -18.06 -10.63
C PHE A 260 -7.40 -19.22 -10.41
N ASN A 261 -6.19 -19.21 -10.99
CA ASN A 261 -5.20 -20.25 -10.71
C ASN A 261 -4.69 -20.11 -9.26
N ILE A 262 -4.49 -18.86 -8.81
CA ILE A 262 -4.14 -18.56 -7.42
C ILE A 262 -5.30 -18.94 -6.49
N LEU A 263 -6.52 -18.51 -6.81
CA LEU A 263 -7.71 -18.81 -5.99
C LEU A 263 -7.99 -20.32 -5.89
N GLN A 264 -7.84 -21.06 -6.99
CA GLN A 264 -7.97 -22.52 -6.99
C GLN A 264 -6.90 -23.18 -6.10
N THR A 265 -5.66 -22.71 -6.20
CA THR A 265 -4.57 -23.21 -5.36
C THR A 265 -4.86 -22.97 -3.88
N MET A 266 -5.42 -21.81 -3.54
CA MET A 266 -5.85 -21.48 -2.19
C MET A 266 -6.93 -22.45 -1.68
N ASP A 267 -7.94 -22.74 -2.50
CA ASP A 267 -9.05 -23.63 -2.15
C ASP A 267 -8.62 -25.10 -2.01
N GLN A 268 -7.81 -25.60 -2.95
CA GLN A 268 -7.33 -26.98 -2.98
C GLN A 268 -6.38 -27.27 -1.82
N ASN A 269 -5.43 -26.37 -1.57
CA ASN A 269 -4.44 -26.56 -0.52
C ASN A 269 -4.97 -26.17 0.86
N LYS A 270 -6.19 -25.61 0.97
CA LYS A 270 -6.74 -25.06 2.23
C LYS A 270 -5.81 -24.02 2.85
N CYS A 271 -5.28 -23.12 2.01
CA CYS A 271 -4.49 -22.00 2.48
C CYS A 271 -5.43 -20.94 3.04
N GLU A 272 -5.19 -20.46 4.27
CA GLU A 272 -6.00 -19.36 4.82
C GLU A 272 -5.53 -17.98 4.33
N TYR A 273 -4.28 -17.88 3.86
CA TYR A 273 -3.68 -16.62 3.40
C TYR A 273 -2.65 -16.88 2.29
N ILE A 274 -2.78 -16.18 1.17
CA ILE A 274 -1.77 -16.14 0.10
C ILE A 274 -1.32 -14.70 -0.15
N MET A 275 -0.01 -14.47 -0.10
CA MET A 275 0.61 -13.21 -0.51
C MET A 275 1.25 -13.37 -1.88
N GLU A 276 0.85 -12.56 -2.86
CA GLU A 276 1.59 -12.49 -4.11
C GLU A 276 2.90 -11.72 -3.88
N VAL A 277 4.01 -12.36 -4.27
CA VAL A 277 5.34 -11.78 -4.28
C VAL A 277 5.84 -11.73 -5.72
N THR A 278 6.74 -10.82 -6.04
CA THR A 278 7.40 -10.79 -7.36
C THR A 278 8.90 -10.59 -7.19
N ASN A 279 9.67 -10.94 -8.20
CA ASN A 279 11.12 -10.79 -8.17
C ASN A 279 11.53 -9.30 -7.98
N LYS A 280 12.49 -9.06 -7.07
CA LYS A 280 13.06 -7.73 -6.80
C LYS A 280 13.87 -7.24 -7.99
N THR A 281 13.65 -5.99 -8.38
CA THR A 281 14.58 -5.21 -9.21
C THR A 281 15.38 -4.24 -8.35
N ARG A 282 16.31 -3.50 -8.96
CA ARG A 282 17.08 -2.45 -8.27
C ARG A 282 16.19 -1.35 -7.66
N ALA A 283 14.99 -1.13 -8.21
CA ALA A 283 14.03 -0.16 -7.66
C ALA A 283 13.31 -0.67 -6.40
N ASP A 284 13.26 -1.99 -6.19
CA ASP A 284 12.41 -2.63 -5.17
C ASP A 284 13.21 -3.06 -3.92
N VAL A 285 14.49 -2.70 -3.81
CA VAL A 285 15.41 -3.20 -2.76
C VAL A 285 14.98 -2.85 -1.33
N LYS A 286 14.14 -1.81 -1.17
CA LYS A 286 13.60 -1.39 0.13
C LYS A 286 12.29 -2.11 0.50
N GLY A 287 11.66 -2.80 -0.44
CA GLY A 287 10.38 -3.48 -0.21
C GLY A 287 10.51 -4.68 0.72
N GLY A 288 9.50 -4.86 1.57
CA GLY A 288 9.36 -6.02 2.44
C GLY A 288 9.39 -7.34 1.68
N THR A 289 9.97 -8.36 2.31
CA THR A 289 10.16 -9.70 1.71
C THR A 289 9.56 -10.77 2.60
N LEU A 290 9.10 -11.87 1.99
CA LEU A 290 8.69 -13.04 2.75
C LEU A 290 9.90 -13.84 3.19
N ILE A 291 9.89 -14.29 4.45
CA ILE A 291 10.91 -15.14 5.06
C ILE A 291 10.27 -16.31 5.80
N ASP A 292 11.06 -17.35 6.05
CA ASP A 292 10.75 -18.33 7.09
C ASP A 292 11.35 -17.85 8.41
N TYR A 293 10.48 -17.69 9.42
CA TYR A 293 10.86 -17.35 10.78
C TYR A 293 10.21 -18.33 11.74
N GLU A 294 11.02 -19.18 12.38
CA GLU A 294 10.56 -20.21 13.32
C GLU A 294 9.50 -21.16 12.72
N GLY A 295 9.63 -21.50 11.42
CA GLY A 295 8.74 -22.42 10.71
C GLY A 295 7.46 -21.77 10.18
N LYS A 296 7.31 -20.45 10.32
CA LYS A 296 6.15 -19.69 9.84
C LYS A 296 6.56 -18.68 8.78
N ALA A 297 5.68 -18.48 7.80
CA ALA A 297 5.82 -17.40 6.84
C ALA A 297 5.65 -16.05 7.57
N LYS A 298 6.66 -15.17 7.47
CA LYS A 298 6.63 -13.83 8.05
C LYS A 298 7.05 -12.79 7.01
N LEU A 299 6.35 -11.66 6.98
CA LEU A 299 6.77 -10.49 6.22
C LEU A 299 7.84 -9.74 7.01
N LEU A 300 9.04 -9.64 6.44
CA LEU A 300 10.15 -8.85 6.98
C LEU A 300 10.20 -7.49 6.29
N GLU A 301 9.98 -6.43 7.06
CA GLU A 301 10.11 -5.05 6.61
C GLU A 301 11.45 -4.44 7.02
N ILE A 302 11.94 -3.45 6.25
CA ILE A 302 13.22 -2.79 6.52
C ILE A 302 13.30 -2.17 7.93
N ALA A 303 12.17 -1.70 8.47
CA ALA A 303 12.09 -1.10 9.80
C ALA A 303 12.38 -2.10 10.94
N GLN A 304 12.24 -3.41 10.68
CA GLN A 304 12.49 -4.47 11.64
C GLN A 304 13.95 -4.96 11.59
N VAL A 305 14.69 -4.58 10.54
CA VAL A 305 16.05 -5.03 10.29
C VAL A 305 17.04 -4.29 11.20
N PRO A 306 17.90 -4.99 11.94
CA PRO A 306 19.00 -4.37 12.69
C PRO A 306 19.86 -3.48 11.78
N SER A 307 20.30 -2.33 12.29
CA SER A 307 21.02 -1.32 11.49
C SER A 307 22.28 -1.87 10.79
N ASN A 308 22.99 -2.79 11.42
CA ASN A 308 24.17 -3.48 10.88
C ASN A 308 23.87 -4.52 9.79
N LYS A 309 22.58 -4.85 9.55
CA LYS A 309 22.13 -5.87 8.59
C LYS A 309 21.35 -5.29 7.40
N VAL A 310 21.17 -3.97 7.35
CA VAL A 310 20.38 -3.28 6.32
C VAL A 310 20.91 -3.52 4.90
N GLU A 311 22.23 -3.49 4.69
CA GLU A 311 22.80 -3.75 3.36
C GLU A 311 22.64 -5.21 2.93
N GLU A 312 22.65 -6.14 3.89
CA GLU A 312 22.36 -7.55 3.64
C GLU A 312 20.89 -7.77 3.25
N PHE A 313 19.95 -7.03 3.87
CA PHE A 313 18.53 -7.02 3.50
C PHE A 313 18.28 -6.49 2.07
N LYS A 314 19.00 -5.44 1.67
CA LYS A 314 18.89 -4.85 0.32
C LYS A 314 19.50 -5.73 -0.77
N SER A 315 20.27 -6.75 -0.41
CA SER A 315 20.91 -7.66 -1.36
C SER A 315 19.88 -8.53 -2.10
N ILE A 316 19.67 -8.23 -3.38
CA ILE A 316 18.81 -9.02 -4.28
C ILE A 316 19.29 -10.47 -4.47
N LYS A 317 20.55 -10.77 -4.12
CA LYS A 317 21.08 -12.14 -4.15
C LYS A 317 20.54 -12.97 -2.98
N LYS A 318 20.37 -12.36 -1.81
CA LYS A 318 19.87 -13.01 -0.59
C LYS A 318 18.34 -13.00 -0.55
N PHE A 319 17.73 -11.83 -0.74
CA PHE A 319 16.29 -11.65 -0.78
C PHE A 319 15.86 -11.37 -2.21
N LYS A 320 15.34 -12.40 -2.89
CA LYS A 320 15.06 -12.35 -4.34
C LYS A 320 13.67 -11.82 -4.68
N ILE A 321 12.76 -11.83 -3.72
CA ILE A 321 11.33 -11.51 -3.89
C ILE A 321 10.93 -10.35 -2.99
N PHE A 322 9.82 -9.68 -3.32
CA PHE A 322 9.19 -8.69 -2.44
C PHE A 322 7.67 -8.76 -2.54
N ASN A 323 7.00 -8.27 -1.50
CA ASN A 323 5.55 -8.22 -1.38
C ASN A 323 4.93 -7.23 -2.40
N THR A 324 3.95 -7.69 -3.16
CA THR A 324 3.18 -6.85 -4.10
C THR A 324 2.01 -6.10 -3.44
N ASN A 325 1.65 -6.51 -2.21
CA ASN A 325 0.43 -6.14 -1.50
C ASN A 325 -0.87 -6.59 -2.20
N ASN A 326 -0.78 -7.56 -3.11
CA ASN A 326 -1.93 -8.36 -3.58
C ASN A 326 -2.05 -9.58 -2.65
N ILE A 327 -3.16 -9.66 -1.91
CA ILE A 327 -3.36 -10.63 -0.82
C ILE A 327 -4.69 -11.36 -1.05
N TRP A 328 -4.67 -12.67 -0.91
CA TRP A 328 -5.85 -13.52 -0.90
C TRP A 328 -6.02 -14.06 0.51
N VAL A 329 -7.19 -13.89 1.11
CA VAL A 329 -7.42 -14.29 2.50
C VAL A 329 -8.78 -14.95 2.66
N ASN A 330 -8.84 -16.00 3.46
CA ASN A 330 -10.07 -16.71 3.76
C ASN A 330 -10.87 -15.91 4.82
N LEU A 331 -12.14 -15.63 4.52
CA LEU A 331 -13.01 -14.81 5.38
C LEU A 331 -13.31 -15.48 6.73
N LYS A 332 -13.47 -16.82 6.76
CA LYS A 332 -13.67 -17.57 8.01
C LYS A 332 -12.41 -17.52 8.87
N ALA A 333 -11.24 -17.57 8.24
CA ALA A 333 -9.98 -17.41 8.95
C ALA A 333 -9.81 -15.99 9.52
N ILE A 334 -10.23 -14.94 8.80
CA ILE A 334 -10.25 -13.57 9.35
C ILE A 334 -11.09 -13.51 10.64
N ASP A 335 -12.31 -14.04 10.60
CA ASP A 335 -13.19 -14.08 11.77
C ASP A 335 -12.55 -14.84 12.95
N ARG A 336 -11.92 -15.99 12.69
CA ARG A 336 -11.18 -16.78 13.69
C ARG A 336 -10.03 -15.98 14.32
N VAL A 337 -9.11 -15.44 13.52
CA VAL A 337 -7.91 -14.76 14.04
C VAL A 337 -8.26 -13.47 14.79
N LEU A 338 -9.37 -12.81 14.45
CA LEU A 338 -9.87 -11.64 15.18
C LEU A 338 -10.51 -12.04 16.52
N LYS A 339 -11.36 -13.07 16.55
CA LYS A 339 -11.97 -13.59 17.79
C LYS A 339 -10.93 -14.11 18.79
N GLU A 340 -9.89 -14.76 18.27
CA GLU A 340 -8.75 -15.25 19.07
C GLU A 340 -7.73 -14.15 19.40
N ASN A 341 -7.94 -12.91 18.95
CA ASN A 341 -7.04 -11.77 19.16
C ASN A 341 -5.59 -11.98 18.65
N LEU A 342 -5.36 -12.87 17.68
CA LEU A 342 -4.01 -13.21 17.21
C LEU A 342 -3.31 -12.05 16.50
N LEU A 343 -4.09 -11.19 15.83
CA LEU A 343 -3.54 -10.04 15.09
C LEU A 343 -2.97 -8.94 16.01
N ASP A 344 -3.16 -9.08 17.32
CA ASP A 344 -2.57 -8.20 18.33
C ASP A 344 -1.06 -8.34 18.40
N ASP A 345 -0.47 -9.40 17.87
CA ASP A 345 0.98 -9.57 17.80
C ASP A 345 1.59 -9.08 16.49
N MET A 346 0.81 -8.45 15.59
CA MET A 346 1.36 -7.84 14.38
C MET A 346 2.40 -6.78 14.70
N ASP A 347 3.47 -6.78 13.89
CA ASP A 347 4.55 -5.82 14.02
C ASP A 347 4.06 -4.39 13.72
N ILE A 348 4.47 -3.43 14.54
CA ILE A 348 4.12 -2.00 14.39
C ILE A 348 5.15 -1.31 13.53
N ILE A 349 4.68 -0.52 12.57
CA ILE A 349 5.49 0.41 11.80
C ILE A 349 5.42 1.77 12.49
N ILE A 350 6.57 2.25 12.97
CA ILE A 350 6.69 3.59 13.56
C ILE A 350 7.12 4.54 12.44
N ASN A 351 6.30 5.54 12.15
CA ASN A 351 6.52 6.51 11.07
C ASN A 351 6.68 7.93 11.66
N PRO A 352 7.91 8.36 11.96
CA PRO A 352 8.17 9.72 12.44
C PRO A 352 7.98 10.75 11.32
N LYS A 353 7.25 11.84 11.61
CA LYS A 353 7.03 12.94 10.68
C LYS A 353 7.17 14.28 11.38
N VAL A 354 7.28 15.35 10.58
CA VAL A 354 7.12 16.72 11.04
C VAL A 354 5.84 17.27 10.42
N ALA A 355 4.91 17.71 11.24
CA ALA A 355 3.66 18.34 10.82
C ALA A 355 3.50 19.64 11.60
N ASP A 356 3.34 20.76 10.89
CA ASP A 356 3.18 22.10 11.47
C ASP A 356 4.25 22.45 12.52
N GLY A 357 5.51 22.11 12.21
CA GLY A 357 6.65 22.33 13.11
C GLY A 357 6.74 21.38 14.31
N LYS A 358 5.74 20.52 14.54
CA LYS A 358 5.73 19.52 15.62
C LYS A 358 6.34 18.21 15.13
N SER A 359 7.19 17.59 15.95
CA SER A 359 7.66 16.22 15.70
C SER A 359 6.60 15.23 16.18
N ILE A 360 6.05 14.44 15.26
CA ILE A 360 4.95 13.51 15.52
C ILE A 360 5.30 12.09 15.11
N LEU A 361 4.61 11.13 15.72
CA LEU A 361 4.66 9.71 15.42
C LEU A 361 3.30 9.25 14.88
N GLN A 362 3.36 8.42 13.85
CA GLN A 362 2.23 7.62 13.37
C GLN A 362 2.58 6.15 13.58
N LEU A 363 1.65 5.41 14.18
CA LEU A 363 1.76 3.98 14.45
C LEU A 363 0.87 3.25 13.45
N GLU A 364 1.49 2.54 12.52
CA GLU A 364 0.78 1.86 11.45
C GLU A 364 0.98 0.34 11.54
N ILE A 365 0.09 -0.40 10.87
CA ILE A 365 0.23 -1.84 10.64
C ILE A 365 0.10 -2.14 9.16
N ALA A 366 0.79 -3.19 8.71
CA ALA A 366 0.73 -3.66 7.33
C ALA A 366 -0.12 -4.92 7.24
N ALA A 367 -1.06 -4.96 6.29
CA ALA A 367 -1.92 -6.13 6.04
C ALA A 367 -1.10 -7.41 5.76
N GLY A 368 0.04 -7.26 5.08
CA GLY A 368 0.96 -8.36 4.81
C GLY A 368 1.63 -8.96 6.05
N ALA A 369 1.78 -8.20 7.14
CA ALA A 369 2.35 -8.69 8.39
C ALA A 369 1.43 -9.69 9.11
N ALA A 370 0.14 -9.72 8.74
CA ALA A 370 -0.83 -10.65 9.29
C ALA A 370 -0.58 -12.11 8.88
N ILE A 371 0.17 -12.36 7.79
CA ILE A 371 0.39 -13.69 7.21
C ILE A 371 0.83 -14.76 8.22
N GLN A 372 1.63 -14.38 9.22
CA GLN A 372 2.16 -15.29 10.26
C GLN A 372 1.09 -15.86 11.22
N PHE A 373 -0.13 -15.30 11.22
CA PHE A 373 -1.24 -15.69 12.09
C PHE A 373 -2.28 -16.59 11.38
N PHE A 374 -2.08 -16.84 10.09
CA PHE A 374 -2.98 -17.67 9.29
C PHE A 374 -2.38 -19.06 9.06
N ASN A 375 -3.22 -20.08 9.11
CA ASN A 375 -2.80 -21.45 8.91
C ASN A 375 -2.48 -21.71 7.44
N ASN A 376 -1.44 -22.51 7.21
CA ASN A 376 -1.01 -22.90 5.87
C ASN A 376 -0.86 -21.69 4.93
N ALA A 377 -0.32 -20.59 5.45
CA ALA A 377 -0.09 -19.38 4.69
C ALA A 377 1.04 -19.61 3.66
N ARG A 378 0.85 -19.08 2.45
CA ARG A 378 1.79 -19.27 1.33
C ARG A 378 2.11 -17.94 0.64
N GLY A 379 3.27 -17.88 0.00
CA GLY A 379 3.58 -16.91 -1.04
C GLY A 379 3.33 -17.51 -2.42
N VAL A 380 3.01 -16.67 -3.41
CA VAL A 380 3.03 -17.05 -4.84
C VAL A 380 3.91 -16.05 -5.59
N ASN A 381 4.99 -16.52 -6.22
CA ASN A 381 5.87 -15.70 -7.05
C ASN A 381 5.23 -15.46 -8.41
N VAL A 382 4.53 -14.33 -8.54
CA VAL A 382 3.80 -13.90 -9.73
C VAL A 382 4.68 -13.13 -10.72
N PRO A 383 4.32 -13.11 -12.01
CA PRO A 383 4.97 -12.21 -12.96
C PRO A 383 4.71 -10.73 -12.59
N ARG A 384 5.66 -9.86 -12.96
CA ARG A 384 5.57 -8.41 -12.71
C ARG A 384 4.36 -7.75 -13.39
N SER A 385 3.74 -8.40 -14.38
CA SER A 385 2.48 -7.93 -14.96
C SER A 385 1.36 -7.76 -13.93
N ARG A 386 1.41 -8.48 -12.80
CA ARG A 386 0.46 -8.33 -11.68
C ARG A 386 0.82 -7.23 -10.68
N PHE A 387 1.97 -6.59 -10.88
CA PHE A 387 2.49 -5.50 -10.06
C PHE A 387 2.81 -4.28 -10.93
N LEU A 388 1.75 -3.53 -11.26
CA LEU A 388 1.79 -2.30 -12.04
C LEU A 388 1.23 -1.12 -11.20
N PRO A 389 1.91 -0.73 -10.10
CA PRO A 389 1.48 0.39 -9.30
C PRO A 389 1.76 1.72 -10.00
N VAL A 390 0.81 2.65 -9.97
CA VAL A 390 1.01 4.02 -10.46
C VAL A 390 1.21 4.94 -9.26
N LYS A 391 2.45 5.32 -8.94
CA LYS A 391 2.78 6.15 -7.77
C LYS A 391 3.13 7.60 -8.12
N SER A 392 3.51 7.83 -9.37
CA SER A 392 3.96 9.11 -9.91
C SER A 392 3.41 9.34 -11.31
N THR A 393 3.59 10.56 -11.83
CA THR A 393 3.30 10.88 -13.23
C THR A 393 4.23 10.18 -14.21
N SER A 394 5.41 9.72 -13.77
CA SER A 394 6.28 8.86 -14.59
C SER A 394 5.65 7.49 -14.84
N ASP A 395 4.99 6.92 -13.82
CA ASP A 395 4.24 5.67 -13.97
C ASP A 395 2.98 5.90 -14.82
N LEU A 396 2.30 7.04 -14.63
CA LEU A 396 1.14 7.42 -15.41
C LEU A 396 1.45 7.53 -16.90
N PHE A 397 2.59 8.15 -17.24
CA PHE A 397 3.10 8.26 -18.60
C PHE A 397 3.27 6.89 -19.28
N ILE A 398 3.83 5.92 -18.55
CA ILE A 398 4.03 4.57 -19.04
C ILE A 398 2.67 3.91 -19.37
N VAL A 399 1.71 3.94 -18.44
CA VAL A 399 0.42 3.24 -18.60
C VAL A 399 -0.52 3.92 -19.61
N GLN A 400 -0.36 5.23 -19.82
CA GLN A 400 -1.08 6.00 -20.82
C GLN A 400 -0.58 5.78 -22.25
N SER A 401 0.68 5.39 -22.39
CA SER A 401 1.31 5.21 -23.70
C SER A 401 0.80 3.99 -24.46
N ASN A 402 1.24 3.89 -25.72
CA ASN A 402 1.04 2.74 -26.60
C ASN A 402 1.79 1.47 -26.15
N LEU A 403 2.60 1.54 -25.08
CA LEU A 403 3.22 0.36 -24.46
C LEU A 403 2.18 -0.58 -23.86
N TYR A 404 1.06 -0.03 -23.39
CA TYR A 404 -0.08 -0.80 -22.92
C TYR A 404 -1.25 -0.62 -23.88
N SER A 405 -2.18 -1.57 -23.83
CA SER A 405 -3.49 -1.53 -24.45
C SER A 405 -4.53 -1.80 -23.37
N LEU A 406 -5.70 -1.15 -23.47
CA LEU A 406 -6.80 -1.38 -22.56
C LEU A 406 -7.74 -2.40 -23.19
N GLU A 407 -7.75 -3.60 -22.64
CA GLU A 407 -8.70 -4.65 -23.00
C GLU A 407 -9.53 -4.93 -21.75
N ASN A 408 -10.84 -4.79 -21.83
CA ASN A 408 -11.71 -5.38 -20.81
C ASN A 408 -11.48 -4.83 -19.37
N GLY A 409 -11.13 -3.54 -19.27
CA GLY A 409 -10.76 -2.90 -18.00
C GLY A 409 -9.35 -3.23 -17.50
N SER A 410 -8.64 -4.16 -18.15
CA SER A 410 -7.28 -4.58 -17.80
C SER A 410 -6.25 -4.01 -18.78
N LEU A 411 -5.09 -3.62 -18.24
CA LEU A 411 -3.97 -3.18 -19.07
C LEU A 411 -3.10 -4.36 -19.48
N GLN A 412 -3.00 -4.58 -20.79
CA GLN A 412 -2.10 -5.57 -21.37
C GLN A 412 -0.94 -4.89 -22.06
N MET A 413 0.28 -5.35 -21.77
CA MET A 413 1.47 -4.89 -22.49
C MET A 413 1.30 -5.23 -23.98
N ASN A 414 1.60 -4.25 -24.83
CA ASN A 414 1.45 -4.35 -26.26
C ASN A 414 2.31 -5.50 -26.81
N LYS A 415 1.70 -6.39 -27.59
CA LYS A 415 2.36 -7.57 -28.17
C LYS A 415 3.48 -7.21 -29.15
N ASN A 416 3.45 -6.00 -29.70
CA ASN A 416 4.49 -5.47 -30.59
C ASN A 416 5.71 -4.95 -29.84
N ARG A 417 5.69 -4.91 -28.50
CA ARG A 417 6.86 -4.52 -27.70
C ARG A 417 7.95 -5.59 -27.87
N PRO A 418 9.16 -5.26 -28.38
CA PRO A 418 10.22 -6.24 -28.60
C PRO A 418 10.78 -6.89 -27.31
N PHE A 419 10.58 -6.27 -26.15
CA PHE A 419 11.14 -6.71 -24.87
C PHE A 419 10.10 -6.79 -23.76
N THR A 420 10.15 -7.80 -22.90
CA THR A 420 9.20 -7.94 -21.78
C THR A 420 9.42 -6.94 -20.63
N ALA A 421 10.48 -6.14 -20.69
CA ALA A 421 10.82 -5.16 -19.66
C ALA A 421 10.07 -3.83 -19.89
N VAL A 422 9.51 -3.29 -18.81
CA VAL A 422 8.95 -1.93 -18.77
C VAL A 422 10.09 -0.90 -18.79
N PRO A 423 10.04 0.14 -19.63
CA PRO A 423 11.09 1.15 -19.70
C PRO A 423 11.19 1.96 -18.42
N LEU A 424 12.40 2.49 -18.15
CA LEU A 424 12.63 3.37 -17.00
C LEU A 424 12.31 4.81 -17.40
N VAL A 425 11.21 5.35 -16.88
CA VAL A 425 10.82 6.75 -17.10
C VAL A 425 11.06 7.57 -15.81
N LYS A 426 11.71 8.71 -15.96
CA LYS A 426 11.92 9.70 -14.89
C LYS A 426 11.56 11.09 -15.41
N LEU A 427 10.40 11.58 -15.02
CA LEU A 427 9.97 12.94 -15.26
C LEU A 427 10.32 13.82 -14.05
N GLY A 428 10.93 14.97 -14.30
CA GLY A 428 11.36 15.93 -13.27
C GLY A 428 10.21 16.65 -12.58
N ASP A 429 10.56 17.53 -11.64
CA ASP A 429 9.58 18.19 -10.75
C ASP A 429 8.49 18.99 -11.49
N ASN A 430 8.80 19.52 -12.68
CA ASN A 430 7.85 20.22 -13.55
C ASN A 430 6.68 19.33 -14.04
N PHE A 431 6.79 18.00 -13.92
CA PHE A 431 5.75 17.03 -14.28
C PHE A 431 5.12 16.40 -13.03
N LYS A 432 5.48 16.80 -11.82
CA LYS A 432 5.08 16.11 -10.59
C LYS A 432 3.56 16.13 -10.35
N LYS A 433 2.91 17.25 -10.68
CA LYS A 433 1.45 17.39 -10.58
C LYS A 433 0.78 16.92 -11.87
N VAL A 434 -0.38 16.27 -11.76
CA VAL A 434 -1.15 15.79 -12.93
C VAL A 434 -1.52 16.95 -13.86
N SER A 435 -1.90 18.11 -13.32
CA SER A 435 -2.21 19.31 -14.10
C SER A 435 -1.04 19.74 -14.98
N ASP A 436 0.16 19.79 -14.40
CA ASP A 436 1.38 20.23 -15.09
C ASP A 436 1.83 19.18 -16.11
N TYR A 437 1.73 17.90 -15.73
CA TYR A 437 1.97 16.77 -16.62
C TYR A 437 1.07 16.80 -17.85
N GLN A 438 -0.25 17.00 -17.68
CA GLN A 438 -1.21 17.10 -18.78
C GLN A 438 -0.94 18.33 -19.66
N ALA A 439 -0.70 19.50 -19.05
CA ALA A 439 -0.43 20.74 -19.79
C ALA A 439 0.84 20.67 -20.65
N ARG A 440 1.79 19.80 -20.29
CA ARG A 440 3.07 19.63 -21.00
C ARG A 440 3.03 18.58 -22.10
N LEU A 441 1.96 17.81 -22.23
CA LEU A 441 1.82 16.75 -23.23
C LEU A 441 0.64 17.07 -24.15
N LYS A 442 0.92 17.55 -25.38
CA LYS A 442 -0.13 17.70 -26.40
C LYS A 442 -0.65 16.34 -26.90
N GLY A 443 0.14 15.29 -26.74
CA GLY A 443 -0.24 13.90 -26.93
C GLY A 443 0.77 13.00 -26.20
N ILE A 444 0.36 11.77 -25.87
CA ILE A 444 1.27 10.82 -25.23
C ILE A 444 2.26 10.29 -26.28
N PRO A 445 3.58 10.44 -26.09
CA PRO A 445 4.56 9.93 -27.03
C PRO A 445 4.48 8.41 -27.25
N ASP A 446 4.85 7.96 -28.44
CA ASP A 446 5.16 6.56 -28.72
C ASP A 446 6.44 6.17 -27.97
N ILE A 447 6.33 5.14 -27.12
CA ILE A 447 7.46 4.61 -26.35
C ILE A 447 7.62 3.10 -26.53
N LEU A 448 7.08 2.53 -27.62
CA LEU A 448 7.07 1.09 -27.84
C LEU A 448 8.48 0.50 -27.94
N GLU A 449 9.46 1.27 -28.39
CA GLU A 449 10.88 0.89 -28.50
C GLU A 449 11.76 1.64 -27.49
N LEU A 450 11.19 2.27 -26.47
CA LEU A 450 11.93 2.99 -25.42
C LEU A 450 12.59 2.01 -24.43
N ASP A 451 13.78 2.34 -23.94
CA ASP A 451 14.44 1.67 -22.82
C ASP A 451 14.50 2.57 -21.59
N GLN A 452 14.90 3.83 -21.78
CA GLN A 452 15.00 4.82 -20.72
C GLN A 452 14.64 6.21 -21.21
N LEU A 453 13.82 6.92 -20.42
CA LEU A 453 13.52 8.33 -20.60
C LEU A 453 13.85 9.09 -19.32
N THR A 454 14.68 10.13 -19.42
CA THR A 454 14.89 11.11 -18.35
C THR A 454 14.53 12.49 -18.87
N VAL A 455 13.61 13.18 -18.22
CA VAL A 455 13.22 14.56 -18.55
C VAL A 455 13.43 15.44 -17.34
N SER A 456 14.20 16.52 -17.48
CA SER A 456 14.47 17.47 -16.40
C SER A 456 14.29 18.91 -16.88
N GLY A 457 13.71 19.75 -16.03
CA GLY A 457 13.46 21.17 -16.30
C GLY A 457 12.15 21.44 -17.05
N ASP A 458 12.04 22.66 -17.58
CA ASP A 458 10.85 23.14 -18.29
C ASP A 458 10.78 22.59 -19.71
N VAL A 459 10.17 21.40 -19.87
CA VAL A 459 10.03 20.69 -21.15
C VAL A 459 8.55 20.52 -21.51
N THR A 460 8.21 20.68 -22.79
CA THR A 460 6.89 20.33 -23.34
C THR A 460 7.04 19.38 -24.52
N PHE A 461 6.01 18.57 -24.78
CA PHE A 461 5.94 17.63 -25.89
C PHE A 461 4.79 17.99 -26.83
N GLY A 462 5.11 18.16 -28.11
CA GLY A 462 4.14 18.20 -29.20
C GLY A 462 3.40 16.88 -29.37
N ALA A 463 2.42 16.86 -30.28
CA ALA A 463 1.72 15.62 -30.63
C ALA A 463 2.65 14.66 -31.41
N ASN A 464 2.27 13.38 -31.47
CA ASN A 464 2.91 12.38 -32.34
C ASN A 464 4.44 12.23 -32.17
N VAL A 465 4.99 12.53 -30.98
CA VAL A 465 6.42 12.33 -30.67
C VAL A 465 6.73 10.85 -30.51
N VAL A 466 7.89 10.41 -30.98
CA VAL A 466 8.37 9.02 -30.87
C VAL A 466 9.71 8.97 -30.13
N LEU A 467 9.80 8.13 -29.11
CA LEU A 467 11.00 7.99 -28.26
C LEU A 467 11.48 6.53 -28.26
N LYS A 468 12.76 6.32 -28.64
CA LYS A 468 13.38 5.01 -28.80
C LYS A 468 14.71 4.89 -28.07
N GLY A 469 15.03 3.70 -27.55
CA GLY A 469 16.27 3.43 -26.83
C GLY A 469 16.41 4.32 -25.59
N THR A 470 17.57 4.99 -25.46
CA THR A 470 17.81 5.91 -24.33
C THR A 470 17.65 7.37 -24.75
N VAL A 471 16.66 8.06 -24.19
CA VAL A 471 16.43 9.50 -24.44
C VAL A 471 16.57 10.30 -23.14
N ILE A 472 17.39 11.34 -23.17
CA ILE A 472 17.59 12.25 -22.04
C ILE A 472 17.34 13.68 -22.51
N ILE A 473 16.40 14.38 -21.87
CA ILE A 473 16.03 15.77 -22.19
C ILE A 473 16.28 16.63 -20.96
N VAL A 474 17.14 17.63 -21.07
CA VAL A 474 17.53 18.51 -19.96
C VAL A 474 17.40 19.97 -20.38
N ALA A 475 16.38 20.64 -19.86
CA ALA A 475 16.30 22.08 -19.86
C ALA A 475 16.96 22.61 -18.57
N ASN A 476 18.04 23.38 -18.72
CA ASN A 476 18.74 23.99 -17.58
C ASN A 476 17.86 25.06 -16.92
N HIS A 477 18.22 25.46 -15.70
CA HIS A 477 17.50 26.52 -14.97
C HIS A 477 17.35 27.78 -15.84
N GLY A 478 16.12 28.28 -15.97
CA GLY A 478 15.78 29.44 -16.81
C GLY A 478 15.63 29.16 -18.31
N SER A 479 15.96 27.95 -18.76
CA SER A 479 15.73 27.50 -20.15
C SER A 479 14.40 26.75 -20.27
N ARG A 480 13.84 26.72 -21.47
CA ARG A 480 12.67 25.91 -21.83
C ARG A 480 12.96 25.14 -23.09
N ILE A 481 12.45 23.91 -23.21
CA ILE A 481 12.53 23.11 -24.43
C ILE A 481 11.12 22.68 -24.84
N ASP A 482 10.63 23.24 -25.94
CA ASP A 482 9.43 22.75 -26.60
C ASP A 482 9.84 21.70 -27.66
N ILE A 483 9.46 20.43 -27.43
CA ILE A 483 9.71 19.37 -28.40
C ILE A 483 8.67 19.48 -29.53
N PRO A 484 9.11 19.67 -30.80
CA PRO A 484 8.20 19.81 -31.93
C PRO A 484 7.29 18.60 -32.12
N GLU A 485 6.11 18.82 -32.68
CA GLU A 485 5.21 17.76 -33.12
C GLU A 485 5.89 16.83 -34.15
N GLY A 486 5.61 15.53 -34.05
CA GLY A 486 6.16 14.51 -34.95
C GLY A 486 7.64 14.19 -34.76
N SER A 487 8.30 14.78 -33.75
CA SER A 487 9.72 14.56 -33.49
C SER A 487 10.02 13.10 -33.15
N ILE A 488 11.09 12.56 -33.71
CA ILE A 488 11.57 11.19 -33.44
C ILE A 488 12.95 11.28 -32.81
N PHE A 489 13.11 10.73 -31.61
CA PHE A 489 14.38 10.65 -30.91
C PHE A 489 14.76 9.22 -30.58
N GLU A 490 15.95 8.83 -31.03
CA GLU A 490 16.53 7.52 -30.77
C GLU A 490 17.96 7.67 -30.25
N ASN A 491 18.21 7.19 -29.04
CA ASN A 491 19.55 7.22 -28.42
C ASN A 491 20.17 8.64 -28.41
N LYS A 492 19.40 9.64 -27.96
CA LYS A 492 19.80 11.05 -27.95
C LYS A 492 19.78 11.68 -26.56
N VAL A 493 20.73 12.59 -26.36
CA VAL A 493 20.70 13.57 -25.28
C VAL A 493 20.37 14.92 -25.89
N ILE A 494 19.30 15.55 -25.41
CA ILE A 494 18.78 16.84 -25.87
C ILE A 494 18.93 17.82 -24.71
N SER A 495 19.62 18.92 -24.95
CA SER A 495 19.80 19.99 -23.98
C SER A 495 19.86 21.33 -24.67
N GLY A 496 19.34 22.37 -24.04
CA GLY A 496 19.38 23.73 -24.57
C GLY A 496 18.17 24.56 -24.18
N ASN A 497 17.86 25.54 -25.02
CA ASN A 497 16.73 26.45 -24.89
C ASN A 497 16.08 26.62 -26.26
N LEU A 498 14.85 26.13 -26.41
CA LEU A 498 14.07 26.17 -27.64
C LEU A 498 12.61 26.50 -27.28
N ARG A 499 12.08 27.58 -27.84
CA ARG A 499 10.67 27.95 -27.73
C ARG A 499 10.00 27.90 -29.10
N ILE A 500 8.87 27.22 -29.18
CA ILE A 500 8.04 27.17 -30.39
C ILE A 500 6.81 28.05 -30.13
N LEU A 501 6.63 29.08 -30.95
CA LEU A 501 5.49 30.00 -30.86
C LEU A 501 4.49 29.68 -31.96
N ASP A 502 3.20 29.72 -31.63
CA ASP A 502 2.14 29.64 -32.63
C ASP A 502 2.21 30.91 -33.52
N GLN A 503 2.14 30.72 -34.84
CA GLN A 503 2.18 31.82 -35.83
C GLN A 503 0.80 32.39 -36.12
#